data_AF-A0A2H0C1Q3-F1
#
_entry.id   AF-A0A2H0C1Q3-F1
#
_cell.length_a   1.000
_cell.length_b   1.000
_cell.length_c   1.000
_cell.angle_alpha   90.00
_cell.angle_beta   90.00
_cell.angle_gamma   90.00
#
_symmetry.space_group_name_H-M   'P 1'
#
loop_
_entity.id
_entity.type
_entity.pdbx_description
1 polymer ?
#
loop_
_entity_poly.entity_id
_entity_poly.type
_entity_poly.pdbx_seq_one_letter_code
_entity_poly.pdbx_strand_id
1 'polypeptide(L)'
;MDTFKQSAIEILKKVGEPLHYNKITKLALESGILETEGANPEKTMAAVIYVDIKTKKEGSDFIKTAPETFALNPNKKEIEQTPKIIEAEKEEEEKIVIEAGFIGKGGEHLVCSELIFRGFNASIMSVDVGVDISAIKDNKFFGIQVKTARKNNSEIYNFHIRHKSFERFNQGNIFYILVLRDGIKNSFLILPASEIEKRIKQGSIFTVNNKTGYALSIKFRNGKFYLGNKNHEMGYFLNNWDLIK
;
A
#
# COMPACT_ATOMS: atom_id res chain seq x y z
N MET A 1 6.79 10.20 -1.09
CA MET A 1 5.62 9.56 -1.72
C MET A 1 4.53 10.56 -1.72
N ASP A 2 3.74 10.50 -2.78
CA ASP A 2 2.80 11.55 -3.08
C ASP A 2 1.48 11.29 -2.36
N THR A 3 0.79 12.36 -1.99
CA THR A 3 -0.59 12.24 -1.53
C THR A 3 -1.48 11.74 -2.68
N PHE A 4 -2.70 11.31 -2.37
CA PHE A 4 -3.69 10.95 -3.39
C PHE A 4 -3.87 12.06 -4.42
N LYS A 5 -3.93 13.32 -3.97
CA LYS A 5 -4.06 14.50 -4.83
C LYS A 5 -2.88 14.66 -5.76
N GLN A 6 -1.65 14.65 -5.22
CA GLN A 6 -0.42 14.78 -6.00
C GLN A 6 -0.33 13.66 -7.04
N SER A 7 -0.59 12.42 -6.61
CA SER A 7 -0.62 11.25 -7.49
C SER A 7 -1.64 11.40 -8.63
N ALA A 8 -2.84 11.92 -8.35
CA ALA A 8 -3.86 12.16 -9.38
C ALA A 8 -3.39 13.18 -10.42
N ILE A 9 -2.76 14.28 -9.97
CA ILE A 9 -2.21 15.31 -10.84
C ILE A 9 -1.13 14.72 -11.74
N GLU A 10 -0.20 13.95 -11.18
CA GLU A 10 0.88 13.33 -11.95
C GLU A 10 0.35 12.35 -13.01
N ILE A 11 -0.62 11.49 -12.66
CA ILE A 11 -1.21 10.54 -13.61
C ILE A 11 -1.96 11.27 -14.72
N LEU A 12 -2.82 12.23 -14.38
CA LEU A 12 -3.60 12.97 -15.38
C LEU A 12 -2.70 13.79 -16.30
N LYS A 13 -1.64 14.40 -15.75
CA LYS A 13 -0.63 15.12 -16.54
C LYS A 13 0.10 14.20 -17.51
N LYS A 14 0.50 13.02 -17.05
CA LYS A 14 1.24 12.04 -17.86
C LYS A 14 0.38 11.46 -18.99
N VAL A 15 -0.90 11.22 -18.72
CA VAL A 15 -1.82 10.58 -19.67
C VAL A 15 -2.41 11.60 -20.65
N GLY A 16 -2.70 12.82 -20.20
CA GLY A 16 -3.15 13.92 -21.07
C GLY A 16 -4.61 13.83 -21.53
N GLU A 17 -5.39 12.86 -21.02
CA GLU A 17 -6.82 12.69 -21.30
C GLU A 17 -7.62 12.48 -20.00
N PRO A 18 -8.95 12.72 -20.01
CA PRO A 18 -9.78 12.47 -18.85
C PRO A 18 -9.83 10.99 -18.46
N LEU A 19 -9.74 10.70 -17.17
CA LEU A 19 -9.73 9.33 -16.64
C LEU A 19 -10.74 9.14 -15.52
N HIS A 20 -11.33 7.95 -15.48
CA HIS A 20 -12.12 7.49 -14.35
C HIS A 20 -11.23 7.32 -13.11
N TYR A 21 -11.71 7.64 -11.90
CA TYR A 21 -10.89 7.53 -10.67
C TYR A 21 -10.28 6.14 -10.47
N ASN A 22 -11.03 5.06 -10.74
CA ASN A 22 -10.51 3.68 -10.75
C ASN A 22 -9.24 3.53 -11.59
N LYS A 23 -9.20 4.16 -12.77
CA LYS A 23 -8.05 4.12 -13.67
C LYS A 23 -6.90 4.99 -13.15
N ILE A 24 -7.21 6.17 -12.60
CA ILE A 24 -6.22 7.06 -11.96
C ILE A 24 -5.53 6.31 -10.81
N THR A 25 -6.31 5.78 -9.86
CA THR A 25 -5.80 5.00 -8.72
C THR A 25 -4.98 3.81 -9.17
N LYS A 26 -5.47 3.04 -10.14
CA LYS A 26 -4.74 1.89 -10.68
C LYS A 26 -3.36 2.29 -11.21
N LEU A 27 -3.31 3.30 -12.06
CA LEU A 27 -2.03 3.77 -12.64
C LEU A 27 -1.10 4.34 -11.57
N ALA A 28 -1.63 5.04 -10.57
CA ALA A 28 -0.85 5.57 -9.46
C ALA A 28 -0.23 4.46 -8.59
N LEU A 29 -0.99 3.41 -8.28
CA LEU A 29 -0.49 2.24 -7.54
C LEU A 29 0.50 1.40 -8.37
N GLU A 30 0.19 1.16 -9.65
CA GLU A 30 1.05 0.37 -10.55
C GLU A 30 2.38 1.06 -10.87
N SER A 31 2.39 2.40 -10.91
CA SER A 31 3.64 3.18 -11.03
C SER A 31 4.35 3.37 -9.70
N GLY A 32 3.69 3.04 -8.58
CA GLY A 32 4.19 3.17 -7.22
C GLY A 32 4.25 4.60 -6.68
N ILE A 33 3.84 5.62 -7.45
CA ILE A 33 3.82 7.01 -6.96
C ILE A 33 2.92 7.18 -5.73
N LEU A 34 1.88 6.33 -5.64
CA LEU A 34 0.94 6.25 -4.52
C LEU A 34 1.19 4.97 -3.71
N GLU A 35 1.33 5.13 -2.39
CA GLU A 35 1.23 4.06 -1.40
C GLU A 35 0.01 4.30 -0.52
N THR A 36 -0.68 3.23 -0.15
CA THR A 36 -1.80 3.30 0.79
C THR A 36 -2.03 1.95 1.45
N GLU A 37 -2.23 1.99 2.77
CA GLU A 37 -2.72 0.86 3.56
C GLU A 37 -4.25 0.92 3.71
N GLY A 38 -4.89 1.92 3.09
CA GLY A 38 -6.33 2.16 3.16
C GLY A 38 -7.15 1.05 2.51
N ALA A 39 -8.36 0.83 3.05
CA ALA A 39 -9.21 -0.28 2.63
C ALA A 39 -9.80 -0.11 1.22
N ASN A 40 -9.97 1.12 0.73
CA ASN A 40 -10.60 1.40 -0.56
C ASN A 40 -9.94 2.63 -1.24
N PRO A 41 -8.74 2.45 -1.82
CA PRO A 41 -7.98 3.56 -2.38
C PRO A 41 -8.67 4.22 -3.58
N GLU A 42 -9.52 3.51 -4.31
CA GLU A 42 -10.30 4.09 -5.40
C GLU A 42 -11.33 5.10 -4.88
N LYS A 43 -12.06 4.76 -3.81
CA LYS A 43 -12.98 5.70 -3.15
C LYS A 43 -12.24 6.88 -2.53
N THR A 44 -11.09 6.64 -1.90
CA THR A 44 -10.26 7.70 -1.34
C THR A 44 -9.78 8.67 -2.41
N MET A 45 -9.30 8.15 -3.56
CA MET A 45 -8.91 8.97 -4.70
C MET A 45 -10.06 9.86 -5.17
N ALA A 46 -11.25 9.28 -5.34
CA ALA A 46 -12.43 10.04 -5.74
C ALA A 46 -12.80 11.12 -4.70
N ALA A 47 -12.80 10.78 -3.41
CA ALA A 47 -13.14 11.69 -2.33
C ALA A 47 -12.21 12.91 -2.30
N VAL A 48 -10.89 12.70 -2.39
CA VAL A 48 -9.89 13.77 -2.44
C VAL A 48 -10.10 14.71 -3.63
N ILE A 49 -10.36 14.16 -4.82
CA ILE A 49 -10.64 14.97 -6.02
C ILE A 49 -11.95 15.75 -5.84
N TYR A 50 -13.01 15.13 -5.31
CA TYR A 50 -14.29 15.78 -5.09
C TYR A 50 -14.21 16.89 -4.04
N VAL A 51 -13.46 16.70 -2.95
CA VAL A 51 -13.24 17.72 -1.92
C VAL A 51 -12.51 18.92 -2.53
N ASP A 52 -11.46 18.70 -3.33
CA ASP A 52 -10.74 19.79 -4.01
C ASP A 52 -11.67 20.56 -4.96
N ILE A 53 -12.45 19.88 -5.81
CA ILE A 53 -13.42 20.52 -6.72
C ILE A 53 -14.47 21.31 -5.94
N LYS A 54 -15.04 20.72 -4.88
CA LYS A 54 -16.12 21.33 -4.09
C LYS A 54 -15.63 22.58 -3.36
N THR A 55 -14.44 22.53 -2.79
CA THR A 55 -13.89 23.60 -1.94
C THR A 55 -13.28 24.73 -2.77
N LYS A 56 -12.61 24.41 -3.88
CA LYS A 56 -11.88 25.38 -4.71
C LYS A 56 -12.63 25.82 -5.97
N LYS A 57 -13.67 25.11 -6.39
CA LYS A 57 -14.47 25.43 -7.59
C LYS A 57 -13.56 25.67 -8.80
N GLU A 58 -13.59 26.86 -9.40
CA GLU A 58 -12.79 27.24 -10.56
C GLU A 58 -11.27 27.26 -10.29
N GLY A 59 -10.85 27.30 -9.01
CA GLY A 59 -9.44 27.19 -8.61
C GLY A 59 -8.98 25.75 -8.32
N SER A 60 -9.83 24.74 -8.51
CA SER A 60 -9.45 23.34 -8.37
C SER A 60 -8.44 22.93 -9.44
N ASP A 61 -7.54 22.00 -9.08
CA ASP A 61 -6.64 21.34 -10.02
C ASP A 61 -7.39 20.44 -11.01
N PHE A 62 -8.64 20.08 -10.69
CA PHE A 62 -9.42 19.09 -11.41
C PHE A 62 -10.73 19.67 -11.97
N ILE A 63 -11.21 19.04 -13.05
CA ILE A 63 -12.58 19.20 -13.56
C ILE A 63 -13.23 17.83 -13.73
N LYS A 64 -14.55 17.76 -13.54
CA LYS A 64 -15.35 16.57 -13.83
C LYS A 64 -15.85 16.65 -15.27
N THR A 65 -15.49 15.68 -16.10
CA THR A 65 -15.86 15.65 -17.54
C THR A 65 -17.01 14.69 -17.83
N ALA A 66 -17.19 13.67 -16.99
CA ALA A 66 -18.28 12.69 -17.07
C ALA A 66 -18.54 12.09 -15.68
N PRO A 67 -19.53 11.19 -15.48
CA PRO A 67 -19.66 10.45 -14.23
C PRO A 67 -18.33 9.81 -13.82
N GLU A 68 -17.89 10.11 -12.60
CA GLU A 68 -16.68 9.53 -11.98
C GLU A 68 -15.35 9.71 -12.77
N THR A 69 -15.36 10.60 -13.76
CA THR A 69 -14.26 10.84 -14.71
C THR A 69 -13.76 12.27 -14.60
N PHE A 70 -12.45 12.43 -14.50
CA PHE A 70 -11.78 13.68 -14.17
C PHE A 70 -10.65 14.00 -15.14
N ALA A 71 -10.37 15.29 -15.33
CA ALA A 71 -9.21 15.81 -16.04
C ALA A 71 -8.55 16.94 -15.25
N LEU A 72 -7.34 17.35 -15.62
CA LEU A 72 -6.74 18.59 -15.11
C LEU A 72 -7.54 19.79 -15.60
N ASN A 73 -7.71 20.80 -14.75
CA ASN A 73 -8.40 22.04 -15.09
C ASN A 73 -7.49 22.94 -15.95
N PRO A 74 -7.77 23.13 -17.26
CA PRO A 74 -6.94 23.99 -18.11
C PRO A 74 -7.14 25.49 -17.79
N ASN A 75 -8.25 25.85 -17.15
CA ASN A 75 -8.65 27.22 -16.85
C ASN A 75 -8.62 27.49 -15.34
N LYS A 76 -7.69 26.86 -14.63
CA LYS A 76 -7.54 27.02 -13.18
C LYS A 76 -7.34 28.50 -12.85
N LYS A 77 -8.25 29.06 -12.05
CA LYS A 77 -8.11 30.42 -11.53
C LYS A 77 -7.25 30.41 -10.27
N GLU A 78 -6.42 31.43 -10.11
CA GLU A 78 -5.79 31.69 -8.83
C GLU A 78 -6.87 32.08 -7.82
N ILE A 79 -6.90 31.38 -6.69
CA ILE A 79 -7.81 31.65 -5.58
C ILE A 79 -7.00 31.75 -4.30
N GLU A 80 -7.43 32.63 -3.40
CA GLU A 80 -6.84 32.68 -2.06
C GLU A 80 -7.19 31.40 -1.29
N GLN A 81 -6.20 30.84 -0.59
CA GLN A 81 -6.43 29.73 0.32
C GLN A 81 -7.15 30.23 1.57
N THR A 82 -8.47 30.11 1.57
CA THR A 82 -9.28 30.45 2.75
C THR A 82 -9.11 29.38 3.85
N PRO A 83 -9.30 29.75 5.14
CA PRO A 83 -9.25 28.79 6.25
C PRO A 83 -10.14 27.57 6.04
N LYS A 84 -11.33 27.77 5.47
CA LYS A 84 -12.29 26.71 5.17
C LYS A 84 -11.77 25.68 4.15
N ILE A 85 -10.99 26.10 3.17
CA ILE A 85 -10.37 25.19 2.20
C ILE A 85 -9.30 24.35 2.89
N ILE A 86 -8.45 24.99 3.69
CA ILE A 86 -7.35 24.34 4.42
C ILE A 86 -7.90 23.31 5.42
N GLU A 87 -8.94 23.67 6.18
CA GLU A 87 -9.59 22.77 7.13
C GLU A 87 -10.18 21.55 6.43
N ALA A 88 -10.92 21.73 5.34
CA ALA A 88 -11.51 20.62 4.59
C ALA A 88 -10.47 19.67 3.97
N GLU A 89 -9.35 20.21 3.45
CA GLU A 89 -8.25 19.36 2.94
C GLU A 89 -7.56 18.60 4.09
N LYS A 90 -7.34 19.24 5.24
CA LYS A 90 -6.75 18.60 6.43
C LYS A 90 -7.64 17.50 7.02
N GLU A 91 -8.95 17.76 7.14
CA GLU A 91 -9.91 16.76 7.63
C GLU A 91 -9.93 15.51 6.75
N GLU A 92 -9.90 15.68 5.43
CA GLU A 92 -9.85 14.55 4.50
C GLU A 92 -8.51 13.79 4.60
N GLU A 93 -7.39 14.50 4.72
CA GLU A 93 -6.07 13.87 4.95
C GLU A 93 -6.01 13.10 6.28
N GLU A 94 -6.53 13.67 7.37
CA GLU A 94 -6.56 13.03 8.68
C GLU A 94 -7.41 11.76 8.66
N LYS A 95 -8.57 11.79 8.00
CA LYS A 95 -9.42 10.62 7.82
C LYS A 95 -8.68 9.49 7.09
N ILE A 96 -7.92 9.81 6.05
CA ILE A 96 -7.11 8.83 5.31
C ILE A 96 -6.06 8.20 6.20
N VAL A 97 -5.37 9.01 7.02
CA VAL A 97 -4.35 8.53 7.96
C VAL A 97 -4.95 7.59 9.02
N ILE A 98 -6.10 7.97 9.59
CA ILE A 98 -6.80 7.17 10.61
C ILE A 98 -7.26 5.83 10.01
N GLU A 99 -7.90 5.84 8.83
CA GLU A 99 -8.37 4.62 8.17
C GLU A 99 -7.22 3.66 7.83
N ALA A 100 -6.10 4.19 7.32
CA ALA A 100 -4.89 3.41 7.07
C ALA A 100 -4.33 2.80 8.37
N GLY A 101 -4.30 3.58 9.45
CA GLY A 101 -3.82 3.13 10.76
C GLY A 101 -4.58 1.91 11.30
N PHE A 102 -5.91 1.87 11.15
CA PHE A 102 -6.71 0.70 11.56
C PHE A 102 -6.36 -0.56 10.76
N ILE A 103 -6.11 -0.44 9.45
CA ILE A 103 -5.77 -1.59 8.61
C ILE A 103 -4.37 -2.12 8.95
N GLY A 104 -3.39 -1.23 9.08
CA GLY A 104 -2.02 -1.58 9.49
C GLY A 104 -2.01 -2.29 10.85
N LYS A 105 -2.58 -1.65 11.88
CA LYS A 105 -2.63 -2.22 13.24
C LYS A 105 -3.46 -3.49 13.33
N GLY A 106 -4.58 -3.57 12.62
CA GLY A 106 -5.37 -4.80 12.55
C GLY A 106 -4.58 -5.97 11.95
N GLY A 107 -3.73 -5.69 10.96
CA GLY A 107 -2.79 -6.66 10.40
C GLY A 107 -1.73 -7.13 11.39
N GLU A 108 -1.09 -6.20 12.09
CA GLU A 108 -0.09 -6.52 13.13
C GLU A 108 -0.70 -7.42 14.23
N HIS A 109 -1.88 -7.07 14.74
CA HIS A 109 -2.55 -7.88 15.76
C HIS A 109 -2.93 -9.27 15.24
N LEU A 110 -3.38 -9.36 13.98
CA LEU A 110 -3.68 -10.64 13.35
C LEU A 110 -2.43 -11.51 13.23
N VAL A 111 -1.31 -10.97 12.77
CA VAL A 111 -0.06 -11.74 12.64
C VAL A 111 0.49 -12.13 14.02
N CYS A 112 0.44 -11.21 14.98
CA CYS A 112 0.90 -11.46 16.35
C CYS A 112 0.11 -12.61 16.99
N SER A 113 -1.22 -12.63 16.84
CA SER A 113 -2.05 -13.72 17.37
C SER A 113 -1.74 -15.06 16.70
N GLU A 114 -1.53 -15.08 15.38
CA GLU A 114 -1.13 -16.29 14.65
C GLU A 114 0.23 -16.84 15.15
N LEU A 115 1.20 -15.96 15.43
CA LEU A 115 2.48 -16.37 16.01
C LEU A 115 2.29 -16.96 17.42
N ILE A 116 1.47 -16.33 18.28
CA ILE A 116 1.19 -16.83 19.63
C ILE A 116 0.52 -18.22 19.57
N PHE A 117 -0.50 -18.41 18.72
CA PHE A 117 -1.13 -19.72 18.54
C PHE A 117 -0.16 -20.83 18.09
N ARG A 118 0.97 -20.45 17.47
CA ARG A 118 2.03 -21.37 17.02
C ARG A 118 3.16 -21.54 18.04
N GLY A 119 3.00 -21.01 19.25
CA GLY A 119 3.94 -21.17 20.36
C GLY A 119 5.14 -20.22 20.32
N PHE A 120 5.05 -19.10 19.60
CA PHE A 120 6.05 -18.04 19.71
C PHE A 120 5.71 -17.15 20.91
N ASN A 121 6.74 -16.71 21.64
CA ASN A 121 6.62 -15.55 22.52
C ASN A 121 6.73 -14.29 21.65
N ALA A 122 5.59 -13.73 21.25
CA ALA A 122 5.51 -12.62 20.31
C ALA A 122 4.88 -11.37 20.92
N SER A 123 5.38 -10.20 20.53
CA SER A 123 4.87 -8.89 20.97
C SER A 123 4.98 -7.84 19.87
N ILE A 124 3.97 -6.98 19.77
CA ILE A 124 4.00 -5.82 18.88
C ILE A 124 4.93 -4.77 19.48
N MET A 125 5.85 -4.26 18.67
CA MET A 125 6.82 -3.26 19.09
C MET A 125 6.17 -1.87 19.21
N SER A 126 6.43 -1.18 20.33
CA SER A 126 5.88 0.15 20.58
C SER A 126 6.48 1.25 19.70
N VAL A 127 7.69 1.02 19.18
CA VAL A 127 8.40 1.96 18.31
C VAL A 127 8.61 1.31 16.96
N ASP A 128 8.06 1.92 15.91
CA ASP A 128 8.30 1.50 14.53
C ASP A 128 9.70 1.92 14.11
N VAL A 129 10.62 0.94 14.17
CA VAL A 129 11.95 1.10 13.61
C VAL A 129 12.13 0.37 12.29
N GLY A 130 11.14 -0.41 11.82
CA GLY A 130 11.24 -1.36 10.68
C GLY A 130 11.12 -2.84 11.06
N VAL A 131 10.69 -3.12 12.30
CA VAL A 131 10.23 -4.42 12.78
C VAL A 131 8.97 -4.16 13.60
N ASP A 132 7.84 -4.73 13.19
CA ASP A 132 6.55 -4.46 13.83
C ASP A 132 6.30 -5.43 14.99
N ILE A 133 6.76 -6.68 14.86
CA ILE A 133 6.60 -7.73 15.87
C ILE A 133 7.96 -8.36 16.16
N SER A 134 8.30 -8.45 17.45
CA SER A 134 9.36 -9.32 17.93
C SER A 134 8.77 -10.67 18.29
N ALA A 135 9.40 -11.76 17.84
CA ALA A 135 8.95 -13.11 18.14
C ALA A 135 10.13 -14.00 18.55
N ILE A 136 9.99 -14.77 19.63
CA ILE A 136 11.01 -15.71 20.11
C ILE A 136 10.41 -17.12 20.16
N LYS A 137 11.15 -18.10 19.63
CA LYS A 137 10.84 -19.52 19.75
C LYS A 137 12.12 -20.34 19.73
N ASP A 138 12.22 -21.35 20.58
CA ASP A 138 13.39 -22.24 20.70
C ASP A 138 14.72 -21.48 20.85
N ASN A 139 14.72 -20.43 21.69
CA ASN A 139 15.84 -19.51 21.93
C ASN A 139 16.34 -18.72 20.69
N LYS A 140 15.56 -18.71 19.61
CA LYS A 140 15.83 -17.89 18.42
C LYS A 140 14.90 -16.69 18.37
N PHE A 141 15.47 -15.56 17.98
CA PHE A 141 14.74 -14.31 17.74
C PHE A 141 14.40 -14.16 16.25
N PHE A 142 13.17 -13.73 15.99
CA PHE A 142 12.65 -13.39 14.67
C PHE A 142 12.04 -11.99 14.71
N GLY A 143 12.44 -11.13 13.79
CA GLY A 143 11.78 -9.85 13.57
C GLY A 143 10.79 -9.97 12.42
N ILE A 144 9.57 -9.50 12.62
CA ILE A 144 8.51 -9.59 11.62
C ILE A 144 8.07 -8.17 11.23
N GLN A 145 8.17 -7.86 9.95
CA GLN A 145 7.49 -6.71 9.34
C GLN A 145 6.17 -7.20 8.75
N VAL A 146 5.08 -6.53 9.11
CA VAL A 146 3.74 -6.80 8.64
C VAL A 146 3.31 -5.73 7.64
N LYS A 147 2.72 -6.16 6.53
CA LYS A 147 2.04 -5.25 5.60
C LYS A 147 0.70 -5.83 5.23
N THR A 148 -0.34 -5.00 5.25
CA THR A 148 -1.72 -5.46 5.03
C THR A 148 -2.33 -4.77 3.83
N ALA A 149 -2.92 -5.56 2.93
CA ALA A 149 -3.61 -5.04 1.77
C ALA A 149 -4.92 -5.80 1.53
N ARG A 150 -5.90 -5.09 0.95
CA ARG A 150 -7.12 -5.70 0.42
C ARG A 150 -6.96 -5.98 -1.07
N LYS A 151 -7.69 -6.99 -1.55
CA LYS A 151 -7.79 -7.25 -2.98
C LYS A 151 -8.53 -6.10 -3.66
N ASN A 152 -7.89 -5.46 -4.64
CA ASN A 152 -8.56 -4.44 -5.44
C ASN A 152 -9.47 -5.07 -6.52
N ASN A 153 -10.21 -4.22 -7.24
CA ASN A 153 -11.12 -4.65 -8.31
C ASN A 153 -10.40 -5.36 -9.50
N SER A 154 -9.08 -5.25 -9.58
CA SER A 154 -8.25 -5.92 -10.59
C SER A 154 -7.66 -7.26 -10.11
N GLU A 155 -8.07 -7.75 -8.95
CA GLU A 155 -7.53 -8.96 -8.29
C GLU A 155 -6.05 -8.86 -7.91
N ILE A 156 -5.62 -7.65 -7.51
CA ILE A 156 -4.24 -7.36 -7.12
C ILE A 156 -4.23 -6.87 -5.67
N TYR A 157 -3.25 -7.33 -4.90
CA TYR A 157 -2.86 -6.77 -3.61
C TYR A 157 -1.57 -5.99 -3.82
N ASN A 158 -1.59 -4.69 -3.52
CA ASN A 158 -0.41 -3.85 -3.65
C ASN A 158 0.17 -3.57 -2.28
N PHE A 159 1.48 -3.77 -2.16
CA PHE A 159 2.25 -3.45 -0.97
C PHE A 159 3.44 -2.59 -1.36
N HIS A 160 3.97 -1.90 -0.35
CA HIS A 160 5.18 -1.13 -0.51
C HIS A 160 6.11 -1.32 0.69
N ILE A 161 7.41 -1.38 0.40
CA ILE A 161 8.48 -1.50 1.39
C ILE A 161 9.45 -0.36 1.16
N ARG A 162 9.65 0.50 2.17
CA ARG A 162 10.59 1.62 2.09
C ARG A 162 12.03 1.10 1.97
N HIS A 163 12.81 1.64 1.04
CA HIS A 163 14.22 1.26 0.83
C HIS A 163 15.03 1.34 2.12
N LYS A 164 14.98 2.48 2.82
CA LYS A 164 15.75 2.69 4.06
C LYS A 164 15.39 1.69 5.16
N SER A 165 14.13 1.26 5.24
CA SER A 165 13.72 0.24 6.20
C SER A 165 14.31 -1.10 5.77
N PHE A 166 14.11 -1.49 4.51
CA PHE A 166 14.66 -2.73 3.98
C PHE A 166 16.17 -2.85 4.15
N GLU A 167 16.94 -1.83 3.77
CA GLU A 167 18.41 -1.82 3.89
C GLU A 167 18.89 -1.95 5.34
N ARG A 168 18.14 -1.39 6.31
CA ARG A 168 18.49 -1.46 7.74
C ARG A 168 18.28 -2.85 8.32
N PHE A 169 17.24 -3.56 7.88
CA PHE A 169 16.80 -4.84 8.47
C PHE A 169 16.95 -6.04 7.55
N ASN A 170 17.69 -5.95 6.44
CA ASN A 170 17.97 -7.12 5.59
C ASN A 170 19.00 -8.07 6.22
N GLN A 171 18.73 -8.54 7.45
CA GLN A 171 19.50 -9.51 8.21
C GLN A 171 18.76 -10.87 8.25
N GLY A 172 19.48 -11.96 8.52
CA GLY A 172 19.01 -13.33 8.32
C GLY A 172 17.74 -13.76 9.09
N ASN A 173 17.31 -13.01 10.12
CA ASN A 173 16.17 -13.37 10.97
C ASN A 173 14.94 -12.47 10.80
N ILE A 174 14.88 -11.70 9.70
CA ILE A 174 13.75 -10.80 9.41
C ILE A 174 12.82 -11.43 8.36
N PHE A 175 11.52 -11.42 8.66
CA PHE A 175 10.46 -11.88 7.78
C PHE A 175 9.48 -10.74 7.46
N TYR A 176 9.03 -10.71 6.22
CA TYR A 176 7.91 -9.90 5.75
C TYR A 176 6.68 -10.80 5.66
N ILE A 177 5.64 -10.45 6.42
CA ILE A 177 4.33 -11.12 6.34
C ILE A 177 3.36 -10.16 5.66
N LEU A 178 3.03 -10.48 4.41
CA LEU A 178 2.05 -9.76 3.63
C LEU A 178 0.66 -10.37 3.88
N VAL A 179 -0.18 -9.63 4.60
CA VAL A 179 -1.57 -10.02 4.91
C VAL A 179 -2.46 -9.67 3.72
N LEU A 180 -2.99 -10.71 3.08
CA LEU A 180 -3.87 -10.66 1.92
C LEU A 180 -5.32 -10.78 2.38
N ARG A 181 -6.05 -9.67 2.42
CA ARG A 181 -7.47 -9.64 2.83
C ARG A 181 -8.39 -9.65 1.62
N ASP A 182 -9.14 -10.73 1.41
CA ASP A 182 -10.13 -10.79 0.31
C ASP A 182 -11.57 -10.43 0.76
N GLY A 183 -11.76 -10.17 2.05
CA GLY A 183 -13.06 -9.85 2.66
C GLY A 183 -13.79 -11.06 3.27
N ILE A 184 -13.37 -12.28 2.94
CA ILE A 184 -13.93 -13.54 3.44
C ILE A 184 -12.89 -14.26 4.31
N LYS A 185 -11.66 -14.35 3.82
CA LYS A 185 -10.52 -15.01 4.45
C LYS A 185 -9.30 -14.10 4.42
N ASN A 186 -8.48 -14.24 5.46
CA ASN A 186 -7.13 -13.69 5.45
C ASN A 186 -6.16 -14.80 5.01
N SER A 187 -5.27 -14.48 4.08
CA SER A 187 -4.13 -15.32 3.72
C SER A 187 -2.83 -14.57 3.97
N PHE A 188 -1.74 -15.30 4.17
CA PHE A 188 -0.45 -14.73 4.54
C PHE A 188 0.59 -15.13 3.51
N LEU A 189 1.31 -14.17 2.96
CA LEU A 189 2.53 -14.45 2.21
C LEU A 189 3.72 -14.21 3.12
N ILE A 190 4.44 -15.28 3.48
CA ILE A 190 5.50 -15.25 4.48
C ILE A 190 6.85 -15.33 3.76
N LEU A 191 7.60 -14.24 3.76
CA LEU A 191 8.81 -14.08 2.96
C LEU A 191 9.99 -13.73 3.85
N PRO A 192 11.08 -14.52 3.88
CA PRO A 192 12.31 -14.06 4.50
C PRO A 192 12.87 -12.85 3.73
N ALA A 193 13.58 -11.95 4.41
CA ALA A 193 14.16 -10.76 3.79
C ALA A 193 15.07 -11.10 2.59
N SER A 194 15.78 -12.22 2.65
CA SER A 194 16.60 -12.76 1.55
C SER A 194 15.79 -13.12 0.30
N GLU A 195 14.54 -13.59 0.47
CA GLU A 195 13.65 -13.85 -0.65
C GLU A 195 13.16 -12.53 -1.27
N ILE A 196 12.86 -11.50 -0.45
CA ILE A 196 12.56 -10.15 -0.98
C ILE A 196 13.74 -9.62 -1.81
N GLU A 197 14.97 -9.74 -1.30
CA GLU A 197 16.18 -9.32 -2.00
C GLU A 197 16.36 -10.06 -3.34
N LYS A 198 16.18 -11.38 -3.34
CA LYS A 198 16.22 -12.20 -4.56
C LYS A 198 15.17 -11.75 -5.57
N ARG A 199 13.95 -11.44 -5.12
CA ARG A 199 12.84 -11.00 -5.97
C ARG A 199 13.04 -9.60 -6.56
N ILE A 200 13.75 -8.73 -5.85
CA ILE A 200 14.23 -7.45 -6.37
C ILE A 200 15.25 -7.70 -7.50
N LYS A 201 16.27 -8.54 -7.26
CA LYS A 201 17.30 -8.87 -8.27
C LYS A 201 16.72 -9.53 -9.53
N GLN A 202 15.65 -10.32 -9.38
CA GLN A 202 14.94 -10.96 -10.50
C GLN A 202 13.97 -10.03 -11.25
N GLY A 203 13.80 -8.78 -10.81
CA GLY A 203 12.88 -7.81 -11.42
C GLY A 203 11.39 -8.14 -11.23
N SER A 204 11.07 -8.98 -10.23
CA SER A 204 9.68 -9.29 -9.84
C SER A 204 9.10 -8.28 -8.84
N ILE A 205 9.98 -7.58 -8.13
CA ILE A 205 9.69 -6.43 -7.28
C ILE A 205 10.32 -5.21 -7.94
N PHE A 206 9.54 -4.16 -8.15
CA PHE A 206 9.97 -2.99 -8.89
C PHE A 206 10.36 -1.86 -7.95
N THR A 207 11.44 -1.16 -8.28
CA THR A 207 11.81 0.09 -7.61
C THR A 207 10.88 1.20 -8.07
N VAL A 208 10.28 1.92 -7.13
CA VAL A 208 9.45 3.08 -7.40
C VAL A 208 10.32 4.33 -7.51
N ASN A 209 10.25 5.01 -8.66
CA ASN A 209 10.92 6.30 -8.91
C ASN A 209 12.38 6.38 -8.44
N ASN A 210 13.16 5.30 -8.64
CA ASN A 210 14.58 5.15 -8.30
C ASN A 210 15.02 5.56 -6.87
N LYS A 211 14.11 5.93 -5.94
CA LYS A 211 14.48 6.59 -4.67
C LYS A 211 13.56 6.37 -3.47
N THR A 212 12.32 5.89 -3.61
CA THR A 212 11.34 5.92 -2.49
C THR A 212 11.09 4.56 -1.82
N GLY A 213 11.08 3.47 -2.59
CA GLY A 213 10.89 2.13 -2.05
C GLY A 213 10.62 1.06 -3.12
N TYR A 214 10.28 -0.14 -2.66
CA TYR A 214 9.97 -1.32 -3.45
C TYR A 214 8.46 -1.51 -3.52
N ALA A 215 7.89 -1.60 -4.72
CA ALA A 215 6.50 -1.95 -4.95
C ALA A 215 6.35 -3.46 -5.19
N LEU A 216 5.43 -4.08 -4.45
CA LEU A 216 5.12 -5.50 -4.54
C LEU A 216 3.64 -5.64 -4.92
N SER A 217 3.40 -6.07 -6.15
CA SER A 217 2.04 -6.38 -6.62
C SER A 217 1.82 -7.89 -6.62
N ILE A 218 0.99 -8.38 -5.71
CA ILE A 218 0.57 -9.78 -5.67
C ILE A 218 -0.71 -9.94 -6.51
N LYS A 219 -0.62 -10.67 -7.62
CA LYS A 219 -1.73 -10.94 -8.53
C LYS A 219 -2.36 -12.28 -8.19
N PHE A 220 -3.67 -12.31 -7.97
CA PHE A 220 -4.43 -13.55 -7.81
C PHE A 220 -5.04 -13.97 -9.15
N ARG A 221 -4.73 -15.18 -9.63
CA ARG A 221 -5.23 -15.74 -10.89
C ARG A 221 -5.39 -17.24 -10.78
N ASN A 222 -6.55 -17.77 -11.15
CA ASN A 222 -6.85 -19.21 -11.19
C ASN A 222 -6.48 -19.92 -9.86
N GLY A 223 -6.82 -19.32 -8.72
CA GLY A 223 -6.51 -19.89 -7.39
C GLY A 223 -5.05 -19.75 -6.94
N LYS A 224 -4.18 -19.10 -7.73
CA LYS A 224 -2.75 -18.95 -7.46
C LYS A 224 -2.34 -17.50 -7.27
N PHE A 225 -1.27 -17.28 -6.51
CA PHE A 225 -0.70 -15.97 -6.23
C PHE A 225 0.65 -15.79 -6.93
N TYR A 226 0.84 -14.63 -7.55
CA TYR A 226 2.05 -14.31 -8.32
C TYR A 226 2.60 -12.94 -7.91
N LEU A 227 3.92 -12.83 -7.76
CA LEU A 227 4.59 -11.57 -7.44
C LEU A 227 5.05 -10.85 -8.73
N GLY A 228 4.51 -9.67 -8.96
CA GLY A 228 4.83 -8.84 -10.14
C GLY A 228 4.23 -9.40 -11.43
N ASN A 229 4.82 -10.45 -11.98
CA ASN A 229 4.39 -11.09 -13.24
C ASN A 229 4.05 -12.58 -13.04
N LYS A 230 3.48 -13.21 -14.08
CA LYS A 230 2.96 -14.59 -14.01
C LYS A 230 4.05 -15.67 -13.87
N ASN A 231 5.32 -15.32 -14.03
CA ASN A 231 6.43 -16.30 -13.94
C ASN A 231 6.93 -16.48 -12.50
N HIS A 232 6.43 -15.68 -11.54
CA HIS A 232 6.85 -15.72 -10.15
C HIS A 232 5.69 -16.18 -9.26
N GLU A 233 5.30 -17.45 -9.38
CA GLU A 233 4.32 -18.07 -8.49
C GLU A 233 4.85 -18.12 -7.05
N MET A 234 4.01 -17.76 -6.08
CA MET A 234 4.39 -17.62 -4.67
C MET A 234 3.74 -18.67 -3.76
N GLY A 235 3.23 -19.77 -4.32
CA GLY A 235 2.49 -20.80 -3.59
C GLY A 235 3.25 -21.41 -2.41
N TYR A 236 4.57 -21.59 -2.54
CA TYR A 236 5.42 -22.10 -1.45
C TYR A 236 5.43 -21.22 -0.19
N PHE A 237 5.25 -19.89 -0.37
CA PHE A 237 5.28 -18.91 0.72
C PHE A 237 3.88 -18.64 1.29
N LEU A 238 2.83 -19.19 0.67
CA LEU A 238 1.44 -18.94 1.04
C LEU A 238 1.07 -19.76 2.27
N ASN A 239 0.74 -19.07 3.37
CA ASN A 239 0.38 -19.64 4.68
C ASN A 239 1.42 -20.62 5.23
N ASN A 240 2.67 -20.56 4.75
CA ASN A 240 3.74 -21.48 5.13
C ASN A 240 4.50 -20.92 6.35
N TRP A 241 3.90 -21.08 7.53
CA TRP A 241 4.44 -20.56 8.79
C TRP A 241 5.70 -21.31 9.25
N ASP A 242 5.94 -22.52 8.73
CA ASP A 242 7.11 -23.34 9.05
C ASP A 242 8.42 -22.74 8.48
N LEU A 243 8.32 -21.67 7.69
CA LEU A 243 9.47 -20.88 7.26
C LEU A 243 10.14 -20.11 8.41
N ILE A 244 9.41 -19.84 9.49
CA ILE A 244 9.90 -19.11 10.67
C ILE A 244 10.37 -20.15 11.70
N LYS A 245 11.66 -20.52 11.67
CA LYS A 245 12.24 -21.62 12.49
C LYS A 245 13.72 -21.44 12.83
#